data_AF-A0A9Q2S7F1-F1
#
_entry.id   AF-A0A9Q2S7F1-F1
#
_cell.length_a   1.000
_cell.length_b   1.000
_cell.length_c   1.000
_cell.angle_alpha   90.00
_cell.angle_beta   90.00
_cell.angle_gamma   90.00
#
_symmetry.space_group_name_H-M   'P 1'
#
loop_
_entity.id
_entity.type
_entity.pdbx_description
1 polymer ?
#
loop_
_entity_poly.entity_id
_entity_poly.type
_entity_poly.pdbx_seq_one_letter_code
_entity_poly.pdbx_strand_id
1 'polypeptide(L)'
;MTSAFTDQGPGVSSGDSRRSDLRAAARDTVSVGFGLFPLGLAFGLLLVQSGFHWWWAPIFSLTIYAGSLEFLAIGLVLAVTPLASIAMTTLLVNFRHVFYALSFPLHRVRGKAARLYSMYALTDEAYAVAATKDPRSLSSRRVILIQVFCQLYWVLGGVAGVLVGSALPMQLDGLDFALTALFVVLAVDAFRARRDVPAPVLALLSALVALVVARDQMLVVAMSLFVVALLARFLWQRRRGPSMPDVSYLLAALAVIMGVTFLLRAVPFAVIAPLRSSALVHYLGAHMPVGIMLILAIYTLRGVSFAPASLVPAAAALAVTIALHLWRSHALLSIVGGTATYMVLANWVFG
;
A
#
# COMPACT_ATOMS: atom_id res chain seq x y z
N MET A 1 1.62 -65.79 -20.82
CA MET A 1 1.33 -65.89 -19.37
C MET A 1 2.45 -65.15 -18.65
N THR A 2 2.31 -64.03 -17.95
CA THR A 2 1.13 -63.33 -17.42
C THR A 2 1.57 -61.93 -16.96
N SER A 3 0.76 -60.90 -17.25
CA SER A 3 0.49 -59.65 -16.47
C SER A 3 1.68 -58.84 -15.91
N ALA A 4 1.96 -57.62 -16.38
CA ALA A 4 1.27 -56.37 -16.03
C ALA A 4 1.25 -56.06 -14.51
N PHE A 5 1.95 -54.99 -14.12
CA PHE A 5 1.57 -54.09 -13.02
C PHE A 5 2.14 -52.68 -13.30
N THR A 6 1.38 -51.92 -14.08
CA THR A 6 1.43 -50.45 -14.08
C THR A 6 0.93 -49.97 -12.73
N ASP A 7 1.85 -49.53 -11.87
CA ASP A 7 1.51 -48.72 -10.70
C ASP A 7 1.36 -47.26 -11.16
N GLN A 8 0.19 -46.94 -11.72
CA GLN A 8 -0.27 -45.56 -11.81
C GLN A 8 -1.10 -45.30 -10.56
N GLY A 9 -0.46 -44.71 -9.54
CA GLY A 9 -1.18 -44.06 -8.44
C GLY A 9 -2.23 -43.07 -8.98
N PRO A 10 -3.31 -42.80 -8.24
CA PRO A 10 -4.49 -42.11 -8.76
C PRO A 10 -4.09 -40.77 -9.37
N GLY A 11 -4.16 -40.70 -10.70
CA GLY A 11 -3.91 -39.49 -11.46
C GLY A 11 -4.94 -38.44 -11.07
N VAL A 12 -4.56 -37.52 -10.18
CA VAL A 12 -5.36 -36.33 -9.89
C VAL A 12 -5.57 -35.62 -11.23
N SER A 13 -6.81 -35.63 -11.72
CA SER A 13 -7.15 -35.01 -12.98
C SER A 13 -6.72 -33.55 -12.95
N SER A 14 -6.18 -33.01 -14.04
CA SER A 14 -5.78 -31.60 -14.09
C SER A 14 -6.95 -30.65 -13.77
N GLY A 15 -8.20 -31.11 -13.93
CA GLY A 15 -9.42 -30.41 -13.52
C GLY A 15 -9.61 -30.32 -11.99
N ASP A 16 -9.29 -31.37 -11.24
CA ASP A 16 -9.46 -31.40 -9.78
C ASP A 16 -8.45 -30.49 -9.08
N SER A 17 -7.20 -30.49 -9.54
CA SER A 17 -6.17 -29.53 -9.08
C SER A 17 -6.56 -28.07 -9.38
N ARG A 18 -7.31 -27.86 -10.48
CA ARG A 18 -7.75 -26.51 -10.86
C ARG A 18 -8.89 -26.00 -10.00
N ARG A 19 -9.85 -26.86 -9.67
CA ARG A 19 -10.98 -26.49 -8.80
C ARG A 19 -10.52 -26.31 -7.36
N SER A 20 -9.58 -27.12 -6.89
CA SER A 20 -9.00 -27.00 -5.55
C SER A 20 -8.22 -25.69 -5.38
N ASP A 21 -7.39 -25.30 -6.35
CA ASP A 21 -6.64 -24.03 -6.32
C ASP A 21 -7.56 -22.80 -6.31
N LEU A 22 -8.65 -22.83 -7.09
CA LEU A 22 -9.62 -21.74 -7.13
C LEU A 22 -10.34 -21.57 -5.79
N ARG A 23 -10.84 -22.67 -5.24
CA ARG A 23 -11.53 -22.66 -3.93
C ARG A 23 -10.58 -22.26 -2.81
N ALA A 24 -9.34 -22.73 -2.85
CA ALA A 24 -8.32 -22.38 -1.86
C ALA A 24 -7.97 -20.89 -1.93
N ALA A 25 -7.71 -20.35 -3.12
CA ALA A 25 -7.43 -18.93 -3.31
C ALA A 25 -8.60 -18.05 -2.83
N ALA A 26 -9.84 -18.38 -3.22
CA ALA A 26 -11.03 -17.64 -2.79
C ALA A 26 -11.19 -17.64 -1.26
N ARG A 27 -10.95 -18.79 -0.61
CA ARG A 27 -10.99 -18.91 0.86
C ARG A 27 -9.88 -18.09 1.53
N ASP A 28 -8.68 -18.10 0.96
CA ASP A 28 -7.54 -17.35 1.48
C ASP A 28 -7.75 -15.83 1.37
N THR A 29 -8.41 -15.37 0.31
CA THR A 29 -8.59 -13.95 0.04
C THR A 29 -9.90 -13.38 0.59
N VAL A 30 -10.86 -14.19 1.02
CA VAL A 30 -12.17 -13.67 1.46
C VAL A 30 -12.05 -12.67 2.61
N SER A 31 -11.19 -12.94 3.59
CA SER A 31 -10.96 -12.05 4.73
C SER A 31 -10.36 -10.72 4.30
N VAL A 32 -9.48 -10.75 3.30
CA VAL A 32 -8.86 -9.56 2.72
C VAL A 32 -9.85 -8.81 1.83
N GLY A 33 -10.73 -9.53 1.14
CA GLY A 33 -11.81 -8.96 0.32
C GLY A 33 -12.76 -8.08 1.12
N PHE A 34 -13.07 -8.46 2.38
CA PHE A 34 -13.84 -7.61 3.29
C PHE A 34 -13.15 -6.28 3.66
N GLY A 35 -11.84 -6.16 3.44
CA GLY A 35 -11.11 -4.89 3.54
C GLY A 35 -10.99 -4.16 2.20
N LEU A 36 -10.60 -4.89 1.13
CA LEU A 36 -10.36 -4.32 -0.19
C LEU A 36 -11.62 -3.79 -0.88
N PHE A 37 -12.74 -4.50 -0.78
CA PHE A 37 -13.96 -4.10 -1.48
C PHE A 37 -14.53 -2.77 -0.93
N PRO A 38 -14.71 -2.59 0.38
CA PRO A 38 -15.16 -1.30 0.91
C PRO A 38 -14.14 -0.18 0.67
N LEU A 39 -12.85 -0.50 0.65
CA LEU A 39 -11.82 0.47 0.33
C LEU A 39 -11.89 0.92 -1.13
N GLY A 40 -12.07 -0.02 -2.07
CA GLY A 40 -12.34 0.28 -3.47
C GLY A 40 -13.62 1.12 -3.63
N LEU A 41 -14.67 0.81 -2.86
CA LEU A 41 -15.91 1.60 -2.84
C LEU A 41 -15.64 3.04 -2.42
N ALA A 42 -14.87 3.26 -1.36
CA ALA A 42 -14.46 4.60 -0.94
C ALA A 42 -13.65 5.33 -2.02
N PHE A 43 -12.76 4.63 -2.72
CA PHE A 43 -11.99 5.20 -3.85
C PHE A 43 -12.90 5.66 -4.99
N GLY A 44 -13.80 4.79 -5.46
CA GLY A 44 -14.70 5.10 -6.56
C GLY A 44 -15.65 6.24 -6.23
N LEU A 45 -16.16 6.27 -4.99
CA LEU A 45 -17.01 7.33 -4.48
C LEU A 45 -16.25 8.66 -4.40
N LEU A 46 -15.03 8.67 -3.84
CA LEU A 46 -14.19 9.86 -3.76
C LEU A 46 -13.86 10.41 -5.16
N LEU A 47 -13.57 9.54 -6.12
CA LEU A 47 -13.21 9.93 -7.47
C LEU A 47 -14.33 10.72 -8.17
N VAL A 48 -15.57 10.20 -8.15
CA VAL A 48 -16.70 10.90 -8.80
C VAL A 48 -17.13 12.15 -8.06
N GLN A 49 -17.07 12.13 -6.72
CA GLN A 49 -17.37 13.30 -5.89
C GLN A 49 -16.32 14.41 -6.04
N SER A 50 -15.09 14.06 -6.43
CA SER A 50 -14.03 15.03 -6.76
C SER A 50 -14.14 15.58 -8.20
N GLY A 51 -15.21 15.24 -8.94
CA GLY A 51 -15.49 15.77 -10.27
C GLY A 51 -14.92 14.96 -11.44
N PHE A 52 -14.30 13.80 -11.20
CA PHE A 52 -13.84 12.94 -12.29
C PHE A 52 -15.02 12.17 -12.91
N HIS A 53 -14.95 11.94 -14.22
CA HIS A 53 -15.86 11.02 -14.89
C HIS A 53 -15.71 9.59 -14.39
N TRP A 54 -16.83 8.86 -14.35
CA TRP A 54 -16.95 7.52 -13.80
C TRP A 54 -15.95 6.49 -14.37
N TRP A 55 -15.57 6.62 -15.65
CA TRP A 55 -14.65 5.70 -16.32
C TRP A 55 -13.20 5.83 -15.83
N TRP A 56 -12.85 6.90 -15.12
CA TRP A 56 -11.50 7.04 -14.55
C TRP A 56 -11.24 6.07 -13.40
N ALA A 57 -12.27 5.65 -12.65
CA ALA A 57 -12.11 4.67 -11.58
C ALA A 57 -11.56 3.32 -12.09
N PRO A 58 -12.18 2.63 -13.07
CA PRO A 58 -11.62 1.40 -13.60
C PRO A 58 -10.27 1.63 -14.32
N ILE A 59 -10.04 2.78 -14.95
CA ILE A 59 -8.74 3.10 -15.55
C ILE A 59 -7.65 3.13 -14.48
N PHE A 60 -7.84 3.87 -13.39
CA PHE A 60 -6.88 3.96 -12.29
C PHE A 60 -6.64 2.57 -11.68
N SER A 61 -7.70 1.81 -11.43
CA SER A 61 -7.65 0.48 -10.83
C SER A 61 -7.06 -0.63 -11.72
N LEU A 62 -6.97 -0.40 -13.03
CA LEU A 62 -6.34 -1.33 -13.97
C LEU A 62 -4.96 -0.90 -14.46
N THR A 63 -4.57 0.36 -14.25
CA THR A 63 -3.28 0.89 -14.73
C THR A 63 -2.32 1.18 -13.59
N ILE A 64 -2.81 1.79 -12.51
CA ILE A 64 -2.01 2.15 -11.33
C ILE A 64 -1.98 0.98 -10.36
N TYR A 65 -3.16 0.43 -10.02
CA TYR A 65 -3.38 -0.68 -9.09
C TYR A 65 -2.40 -0.69 -7.91
N ALA A 66 -2.43 0.38 -7.11
CA ALA A 66 -1.51 0.60 -6.01
C ALA A 66 -2.20 1.19 -4.76
N GLY A 67 -3.52 1.04 -4.68
CA GLY A 67 -4.34 1.31 -3.49
C GLY A 67 -4.16 2.74 -2.98
N SER A 68 -3.27 2.92 -2.00
CA SER A 68 -2.87 4.22 -1.47
C SER A 68 -2.47 5.27 -2.52
N LEU A 69 -1.80 4.86 -3.60
CA LEU A 69 -1.43 5.80 -4.66
C LEU A 69 -2.63 6.25 -5.49
N GLU A 70 -3.63 5.40 -5.70
CA GLU A 70 -4.82 5.76 -6.49
C GLU A 70 -5.63 6.87 -5.80
N PHE A 71 -5.77 6.77 -4.48
CA PHE A 71 -6.34 7.83 -3.65
C PHE A 71 -5.52 9.13 -3.75
N LEU A 72 -4.21 9.04 -3.55
CA LEU A 72 -3.32 10.21 -3.59
C LEU A 72 -3.30 10.87 -4.98
N ALA A 73 -3.38 10.07 -6.05
CA ALA A 73 -3.35 10.55 -7.43
C ALA A 73 -4.51 11.50 -7.73
N ILE A 74 -5.71 11.27 -7.15
CA ILE A 74 -6.85 12.19 -7.29
C ILE A 74 -6.45 13.60 -6.85
N GLY A 75 -5.91 13.74 -5.64
CA GLY A 75 -5.49 15.05 -5.12
C GLY A 75 -4.33 15.66 -5.88
N LEU A 76 -3.35 14.86 -6.30
CA LEU A 76 -2.20 15.34 -7.08
C LEU A 76 -2.62 15.89 -8.46
N VAL A 77 -3.55 15.20 -9.14
CA VAL A 77 -4.08 15.61 -10.44
C VAL A 77 -4.94 16.87 -10.32
N LEU A 78 -5.83 16.94 -9.33
CA LEU A 78 -6.66 18.13 -9.09
C LEU A 78 -5.84 19.35 -8.72
N ALA A 79 -4.76 19.17 -7.96
CA ALA A 79 -3.82 20.24 -7.61
C ALA A 79 -2.89 20.62 -8.77
N VAL A 80 -3.04 20.01 -9.96
CA VAL A 80 -2.18 20.23 -11.14
C VAL A 80 -0.69 20.10 -10.78
N THR A 81 -0.37 19.08 -9.98
CA THR A 81 0.97 18.87 -9.45
C THR A 81 1.94 18.61 -10.61
N PRO A 82 3.15 19.22 -10.62
CA PRO A 82 4.15 18.95 -11.66
C PRO A 82 4.43 17.45 -11.83
N LEU A 83 4.52 16.98 -13.07
CA LEU A 83 4.71 15.56 -13.39
C LEU A 83 5.94 14.96 -12.69
N ALA A 84 7.02 15.74 -12.54
CA ALA A 84 8.21 15.32 -11.80
C ALA A 84 7.92 15.03 -10.32
N SER A 85 7.09 15.84 -9.66
CA SER A 85 6.68 15.65 -8.27
C SER A 85 5.71 14.47 -8.12
N ILE A 86 4.81 14.25 -9.10
CA ILE A 86 3.95 13.06 -9.15
C ILE A 86 4.81 11.79 -9.27
N ALA A 87 5.77 11.77 -10.20
CA ALA A 87 6.67 10.64 -10.38
C ALA A 87 7.48 10.33 -9.11
N MET A 88 8.02 11.38 -8.45
CA MET A 88 8.75 11.23 -7.19
C MET A 88 7.86 10.69 -6.07
N THR A 89 6.66 11.23 -5.93
CA THR A 89 5.68 10.79 -4.91
C THR A 89 5.28 9.33 -5.13
N THR A 90 4.96 8.96 -6.37
CA THR A 90 4.67 7.58 -6.79
C THR A 90 5.81 6.63 -6.42
N LEU A 91 7.06 7.02 -6.72
CA LEU A 91 8.24 6.22 -6.42
C LEU A 91 8.40 6.01 -4.90
N LEU A 92 8.32 7.09 -4.12
CA LEU A 92 8.54 7.06 -2.68
C LEU A 92 7.45 6.27 -1.94
N VAL A 93 6.18 6.48 -2.30
CA VAL A 93 5.04 5.79 -1.70
C VAL A 93 5.07 4.28 -2.01
N ASN A 94 5.47 3.92 -3.23
CA ASN A 94 5.54 2.53 -3.66
C ASN A 94 6.88 1.86 -3.39
N PHE A 95 7.90 2.56 -2.89
CA PHE A 95 9.22 1.98 -2.65
C PHE A 95 9.14 0.72 -1.77
N ARG A 96 8.14 0.62 -0.90
CA ARG A 96 7.82 -0.59 -0.11
C ARG A 96 7.69 -1.87 -0.97
N HIS A 97 7.16 -1.76 -2.19
CA HIS A 97 6.92 -2.90 -3.10
C HIS A 97 8.20 -3.55 -3.59
N VAL A 98 9.33 -2.83 -3.61
CA VAL A 98 10.65 -3.41 -3.91
C VAL A 98 10.97 -4.54 -2.93
N PHE A 99 10.65 -4.34 -1.65
CA PHE A 99 10.92 -5.34 -0.62
C PHE A 99 9.97 -6.53 -0.68
N TYR A 100 8.71 -6.29 -1.04
CA TYR A 100 7.76 -7.38 -1.30
C TYR A 100 8.23 -8.20 -2.51
N ALA A 101 8.66 -7.56 -3.60
CA ALA A 101 9.12 -8.26 -4.80
C ALA A 101 10.33 -9.17 -4.55
N LEU A 102 11.14 -8.87 -3.53
CA LEU A 102 12.30 -9.67 -3.14
C LEU A 102 11.93 -10.91 -2.33
N SER A 103 10.84 -10.85 -1.54
CA SER A 103 10.38 -11.94 -0.66
C SER A 103 9.19 -12.73 -1.19
N PHE A 104 8.42 -12.16 -2.15
CA PHE A 104 7.28 -12.80 -2.78
C PHE A 104 7.71 -14.02 -3.61
N PRO A 105 6.94 -15.12 -3.64
CA PRO A 105 7.32 -16.36 -4.32
C PRO A 105 7.24 -16.30 -5.87
N LEU A 106 7.74 -15.22 -6.49
CA LEU A 106 7.79 -15.01 -7.95
C LEU A 106 8.50 -16.14 -8.70
N HIS A 107 9.46 -16.81 -8.05
CA HIS A 107 10.20 -17.93 -8.63
C HIS A 107 9.29 -19.16 -8.88
N ARG A 108 8.17 -19.27 -8.17
CA ARG A 108 7.16 -20.32 -8.38
C ARG A 108 6.24 -20.01 -9.55
N VAL A 109 6.15 -18.75 -9.96
CA VAL A 109 5.28 -18.32 -11.05
C VAL A 109 5.88 -18.75 -12.40
N ARG A 110 5.17 -19.67 -13.06
CA ARG A 110 5.55 -20.25 -14.36
C ARG A 110 4.90 -19.49 -15.50
N GLY A 111 5.69 -19.17 -16.54
CA GLY A 111 5.25 -18.43 -17.73
C GLY A 111 5.57 -16.94 -17.68
N LYS A 112 5.97 -16.36 -18.82
CA LYS A 112 6.39 -14.96 -18.92
C LYS A 112 5.24 -13.99 -18.58
N ALA A 113 4.06 -14.22 -19.17
CA ALA A 113 2.88 -13.38 -18.94
C ALA A 113 2.39 -13.45 -17.49
N ALA A 114 2.30 -14.66 -16.91
CA ALA A 114 1.92 -14.83 -15.51
C ALA A 114 2.92 -14.15 -14.56
N ARG A 115 4.22 -14.21 -14.87
CA ARG A 115 5.24 -13.54 -14.08
C ARG A 115 5.15 -12.02 -14.18
N LEU A 116 4.90 -11.47 -15.38
CA LEU A 116 4.71 -10.03 -15.57
C LEU A 116 3.46 -9.54 -14.83
N TYR A 117 2.34 -10.25 -14.96
CA TYR A 117 1.13 -9.97 -14.21
C TYR A 117 1.37 -10.06 -12.70
N SER A 118 2.13 -11.06 -12.24
CA SER A 118 2.43 -11.20 -10.81
C SER A 118 3.32 -10.08 -10.26
N MET A 119 4.19 -9.49 -11.07
CA MET A 119 4.94 -8.29 -10.69
C MET A 119 4.04 -7.04 -10.65
N TYR A 120 3.16 -6.90 -11.64
CA TYR A 120 2.20 -5.80 -11.72
C TYR A 120 1.18 -5.83 -10.58
N ALA A 121 0.59 -7.00 -10.32
CA ALA A 121 -0.49 -7.18 -9.34
C ALA A 121 0.03 -7.46 -7.92
N LEU A 122 1.27 -7.06 -7.62
CA LEU A 122 1.86 -7.24 -6.30
C LEU A 122 1.43 -6.07 -5.41
N THR A 123 0.52 -6.32 -4.48
CA THR A 123 0.05 -5.34 -3.48
C THR A 123 0.35 -5.79 -2.05
N ASP A 124 0.21 -4.88 -1.08
CA ASP A 124 0.35 -5.16 0.36
C ASP A 124 -0.50 -6.37 0.78
N GLU A 125 -1.71 -6.48 0.25
CA GLU A 125 -2.72 -7.48 0.57
C GLU A 125 -2.40 -8.83 -0.08
N ALA A 126 -2.05 -8.82 -1.38
CA ALA A 126 -1.62 -10.02 -2.07
C ALA A 126 -0.35 -10.60 -1.42
N TYR A 127 0.58 -9.73 -1.02
CA TYR A 127 1.76 -10.09 -0.26
C TYR A 127 1.40 -10.68 1.11
N ALA A 128 0.56 -10.00 1.89
CA ALA A 128 0.16 -10.45 3.21
C ALA A 128 -0.50 -11.83 3.19
N VAL A 129 -1.39 -12.10 2.22
CA VAL A 129 -2.00 -13.43 2.06
C VAL A 129 -0.95 -14.47 1.69
N ALA A 130 -0.10 -14.19 0.70
CA ALA A 130 0.90 -15.15 0.24
C ALA A 130 1.99 -15.43 1.30
N ALA A 131 2.40 -14.43 2.07
CA ALA A 131 3.47 -14.53 3.07
C ALA A 131 3.08 -15.38 4.29
N THR A 132 1.78 -15.53 4.59
CA THR A 132 1.30 -16.39 5.69
C THR A 132 1.28 -17.89 5.33
N LYS A 133 1.58 -18.24 4.07
CA LYS A 133 1.51 -19.62 3.58
C LYS A 133 2.91 -20.21 3.44
N ASP A 134 3.02 -21.52 3.63
CA ASP A 134 4.26 -22.24 3.31
C ASP A 134 4.55 -22.09 1.80
N PRO A 135 5.71 -21.52 1.40
CA PRO A 135 6.10 -21.38 0.01
C PRO A 135 6.07 -22.69 -0.78
N ARG A 136 6.23 -23.85 -0.12
CA ARG A 136 6.16 -25.17 -0.75
C ARG A 136 4.73 -25.58 -1.13
N SER A 137 3.74 -25.09 -0.40
CA SER A 137 2.31 -25.39 -0.63
C SER A 137 1.65 -24.50 -1.69
N LEU A 138 2.32 -23.41 -2.10
CA LEU A 138 1.79 -22.47 -3.09
C LEU A 138 2.10 -22.91 -4.52
N SER A 139 1.05 -23.29 -5.25
CA SER A 139 1.12 -23.51 -6.70
C SER A 139 1.24 -22.16 -7.43
N SER A 140 1.86 -22.17 -8.62
CA SER A 140 1.92 -20.99 -9.50
C SER A 140 0.53 -20.39 -9.75
N ARG A 141 -0.48 -21.24 -9.90
CA ARG A 141 -1.85 -20.83 -10.23
C ARG A 141 -2.55 -20.23 -9.02
N ARG A 142 -2.36 -20.79 -7.83
CA ARG A 142 -2.90 -20.24 -6.58
C ARG A 142 -2.35 -18.84 -6.28
N VAL A 143 -1.05 -18.60 -6.52
CA VAL A 143 -0.44 -17.27 -6.38
C VAL A 143 -1.13 -16.24 -7.30
N ILE A 144 -1.31 -16.58 -8.58
CA ILE A 144 -1.98 -15.69 -9.54
C ILE A 144 -3.44 -15.49 -9.16
N LEU A 145 -4.15 -16.55 -8.74
CA LEU A 145 -5.55 -16.45 -8.34
C LEU A 145 -5.75 -15.56 -7.10
N ILE A 146 -4.83 -15.60 -6.13
CA ILE A 146 -4.84 -14.66 -5.00
C ILE A 146 -4.78 -13.22 -5.50
N GLN A 147 -3.85 -12.93 -6.42
CA GLN A 147 -3.70 -11.58 -7.00
C GLN A 147 -4.93 -11.14 -7.81
N VAL A 148 -5.49 -12.05 -8.61
CA VAL A 148 -6.72 -11.80 -9.38
C VAL A 148 -7.89 -11.52 -8.45
N PHE A 149 -8.08 -12.29 -7.38
CA PHE A 149 -9.16 -12.03 -6.42
C PHE A 149 -8.99 -10.67 -5.72
N CYS A 150 -7.78 -10.33 -5.28
CA CYS A 150 -7.49 -9.00 -4.73
C CYS A 150 -7.85 -7.88 -5.71
N GLN A 151 -7.43 -8.01 -6.98
CA GLN A 151 -7.72 -7.01 -8.01
C GLN A 151 -9.22 -6.92 -8.31
N LEU A 152 -9.93 -8.05 -8.35
CA LEU A 152 -11.39 -8.06 -8.54
C LEU A 152 -12.11 -7.37 -7.38
N TYR A 153 -11.75 -7.64 -6.13
CA TYR A 153 -12.37 -6.95 -4.99
C TYR A 153 -12.16 -5.44 -5.07
N TRP A 154 -10.96 -5.00 -5.46
CA TRP A 154 -10.63 -3.59 -5.63
C TRP A 154 -11.46 -2.93 -6.74
N VAL A 155 -11.43 -3.51 -7.95
CA VAL A 155 -12.12 -2.95 -9.13
C VAL A 155 -13.64 -2.98 -8.94
N LEU A 156 -14.19 -4.09 -8.45
CA LEU A 156 -15.64 -4.19 -8.20
C LEU A 156 -16.08 -3.23 -7.09
N GLY A 157 -15.26 -3.06 -6.05
CA GLY A 157 -15.44 -2.03 -5.04
C GLY A 157 -15.48 -0.64 -5.69
N GLY A 158 -14.46 -0.30 -6.49
CA GLY A 158 -14.38 0.95 -7.23
C GLY A 158 -15.60 1.25 -8.09
N VAL A 159 -16.05 0.28 -8.88
CA VAL A 159 -17.26 0.41 -9.70
C VAL A 159 -18.50 0.59 -8.83
N ALA A 160 -18.65 -0.16 -7.73
CA ALA A 160 -19.74 0.04 -6.78
C ALA A 160 -19.71 1.45 -6.16
N GLY A 161 -18.52 1.95 -5.81
CA GLY A 161 -18.30 3.29 -5.30
C GLY A 161 -18.72 4.38 -6.27
N VAL A 162 -18.38 4.21 -7.54
CA VAL A 162 -18.83 5.08 -8.64
C VAL A 162 -20.35 5.09 -8.76
N LEU A 163 -20.99 3.92 -8.74
CA LEU A 163 -22.45 3.80 -8.84
C LEU A 163 -23.15 4.51 -7.67
N VAL A 164 -22.66 4.27 -6.44
CA VAL A 164 -23.17 4.94 -5.24
C VAL A 164 -22.92 6.45 -5.32
N GLY A 165 -21.71 6.87 -5.66
CA GLY A 165 -21.34 8.28 -5.73
C GLY A 165 -22.08 9.06 -6.83
N SER A 166 -22.44 8.40 -7.93
CA SER A 166 -23.24 8.98 -9.04
C SER A 166 -24.74 9.04 -8.72
N ALA A 167 -25.23 8.17 -7.84
CA ALA A 167 -26.62 8.18 -7.38
C ALA A 167 -26.87 9.23 -6.28
N LEU A 168 -25.82 9.78 -5.67
CA LEU A 168 -25.93 10.82 -4.66
C LEU A 168 -26.11 12.20 -5.33
N PRO A 169 -27.25 12.88 -5.13
CA PRO A 169 -27.56 14.16 -5.79
C PRO A 169 -26.83 15.36 -5.19
N MET A 170 -26.13 15.18 -4.06
CA MET A 170 -25.45 16.24 -3.31
C MET A 170 -23.93 15.99 -3.33
N GLN A 171 -23.15 17.06 -3.52
CA GLN A 171 -21.72 17.03 -3.24
C GLN A 171 -21.50 16.92 -1.74
N LEU A 172 -20.67 15.96 -1.34
CA LEU A 172 -20.35 15.72 0.06
C LEU A 172 -19.13 16.56 0.46
N ASP A 173 -19.38 17.78 0.93
CA ASP A 173 -18.34 18.66 1.47
C ASP A 173 -17.64 18.00 2.67
N GLY A 174 -16.32 17.84 2.57
CA GLY A 174 -15.49 17.19 3.60
C GLY A 174 -15.17 15.71 3.36
N LEU A 175 -15.57 15.14 2.21
CA LEU A 175 -15.25 13.76 1.83
C LEU A 175 -13.75 13.51 1.60
N ASP A 176 -12.98 14.55 1.29
CA ASP A 176 -11.53 14.54 1.21
C ASP A 176 -10.86 14.08 2.52
N PHE A 177 -11.52 14.27 3.67
CA PHE A 177 -11.07 13.72 4.95
C PHE A 177 -11.05 12.19 4.97
N ALA A 178 -11.85 11.50 4.14
CA ALA A 178 -11.84 10.04 4.06
C ALA A 178 -10.48 9.47 3.69
N LEU A 179 -9.73 10.19 2.84
CA LEU A 179 -8.38 9.83 2.42
C LEU A 179 -7.38 10.00 3.57
N THR A 180 -7.54 11.05 4.40
CA THR A 180 -6.79 11.20 5.66
C THR A 180 -7.10 10.05 6.62
N ALA A 181 -8.38 9.78 6.87
CA ALA A 181 -8.81 8.72 7.78
C ALA A 181 -8.28 7.34 7.35
N LEU A 182 -8.27 7.06 6.04
CA LEU A 182 -7.68 5.85 5.48
C LEU A 182 -6.20 5.71 5.83
N PHE A 183 -5.40 6.75 5.58
CA PHE A 183 -3.96 6.69 5.84
C PHE A 183 -3.64 6.57 7.33
N VAL A 184 -4.45 7.18 8.19
CA VAL A 184 -4.35 7.03 9.65
C VAL A 184 -4.65 5.59 10.07
N VAL A 185 -5.76 5.02 9.59
CA VAL A 185 -6.13 3.63 9.87
C VAL A 185 -4.99 2.68 9.47
N LEU A 186 -4.47 2.84 8.25
CA LEU A 186 -3.39 1.99 7.75
C LEU A 186 -2.06 2.22 8.49
N ALA A 187 -1.77 3.44 8.93
CA ALA A 187 -0.62 3.73 9.80
C ALA A 187 -0.76 3.05 11.17
N VAL A 188 -1.95 3.07 11.76
CA VAL A 188 -2.26 2.41 13.04
C VAL A 188 -2.15 0.89 12.91
N ASP A 189 -2.68 0.29 11.84
CA ASP A 189 -2.56 -1.16 11.61
C ASP A 189 -1.10 -1.58 11.41
N ALA A 190 -0.36 -0.83 10.59
CA ALA A 190 1.05 -1.08 10.37
C ALA A 190 1.84 -0.94 11.69
N PHE A 191 1.50 0.05 12.53
CA PHE A 191 2.08 0.22 13.85
C PHE A 191 1.73 -0.95 14.79
N ARG A 192 0.48 -1.40 14.82
CA ARG A 192 0.03 -2.55 15.63
C ARG A 192 0.75 -3.84 15.24
N ALA A 193 1.04 -4.03 13.96
CA ALA A 193 1.72 -5.23 13.47
C ALA A 193 3.18 -5.34 13.95
N ARG A 194 3.88 -4.23 14.22
CA ARG A 194 5.31 -4.23 14.61
C ARG A 194 5.60 -3.66 15.99
N ARG A 195 4.67 -2.87 16.55
CA ARG A 195 4.80 -2.10 17.81
C ARG A 195 6.10 -1.32 17.94
N ASP A 196 6.63 -0.85 16.82
CA ASP A 196 7.90 -0.15 16.77
C ASP A 196 7.70 1.37 16.96
N VAL A 197 7.73 1.83 18.20
CA VAL A 197 7.45 3.25 18.59
C VAL A 197 8.35 4.28 17.89
N PRO A 198 9.66 4.05 17.68
CA PRO A 198 10.50 5.08 17.10
C PRO A 198 10.21 5.37 15.62
N ALA A 199 9.66 4.41 14.85
CA ALA A 199 9.37 4.65 13.43
C ALA A 199 8.26 5.71 13.22
N PRO A 200 7.08 5.65 13.87
CA PRO A 200 6.09 6.73 13.84
C PRO A 200 6.62 8.07 14.32
N VAL A 201 7.46 8.10 15.37
CA VAL A 201 8.04 9.34 15.89
C VAL A 201 8.98 9.98 14.85
N LEU A 202 9.85 9.19 14.22
CA LEU A 202 10.73 9.69 13.16
C LEU A 202 9.94 10.19 11.95
N ALA A 203 8.86 9.50 11.57
CA ALA A 203 7.98 9.94 10.49
C ALA A 203 7.26 11.26 10.82
N LEU A 204 6.74 11.40 12.06
CA LEU A 204 6.12 12.63 12.53
C LEU A 204 7.11 13.80 12.53
N LEU A 205 8.30 13.61 13.09
CA LEU A 205 9.34 14.66 13.10
C LEU A 205 9.77 15.04 11.68
N SER A 206 9.93 14.06 10.79
CA SER A 206 10.28 14.32 9.38
C SER A 206 9.18 15.12 8.66
N ALA A 207 7.92 14.83 8.94
CA ALA A 207 6.78 15.56 8.39
C ALA A 207 6.70 16.99 8.94
N LEU A 208 6.91 17.19 10.25
CA LEU A 208 6.93 18.51 10.88
C LEU A 208 8.07 19.39 10.33
N VAL A 209 9.27 18.82 10.18
CA VAL A 209 10.40 19.54 9.57
C VAL A 209 10.08 19.90 8.12
N ALA A 210 9.53 18.97 7.33
CA ALA A 210 9.17 19.24 5.94
C ALA A 210 8.08 20.29 5.79
N LEU A 211 7.10 20.35 6.71
CA LEU A 211 6.06 21.37 6.74
C LEU A 211 6.63 22.78 6.89
N VAL A 212 7.69 22.94 7.70
CA VAL A 212 8.34 24.23 7.94
C VAL A 212 9.31 24.59 6.83
N VAL A 213 10.12 23.63 6.37
CA VAL A 213 11.22 23.88 5.43
C VAL A 213 10.76 23.97 3.98
N ALA A 214 9.78 23.16 3.58
CA ALA A 214 9.40 23.02 2.17
C ALA A 214 7.93 22.60 2.03
N ARG A 215 7.01 23.51 2.34
CA ARG A 215 5.56 23.24 2.34
C ARG A 215 5.04 22.64 1.01
N ASP A 216 5.53 23.13 -0.12
CA ASP A 216 5.08 22.68 -1.45
C ASP A 216 5.66 21.32 -1.85
N GLN A 217 6.87 20.99 -1.37
CA GLN A 217 7.58 19.72 -1.63
C GLN A 217 7.56 18.78 -0.42
N MET A 218 6.66 19.04 0.52
CA MET A 218 6.65 18.44 1.86
C MET A 218 6.71 16.92 1.82
N LEU A 219 5.95 16.28 0.93
CA LEU A 219 5.91 14.82 0.84
C LEU A 219 7.29 14.24 0.49
N VAL A 220 7.96 14.81 -0.51
CA VAL A 220 9.28 14.37 -0.97
C VAL A 220 10.33 14.60 0.11
N VAL A 221 10.29 15.78 0.75
CA VAL A 221 11.24 16.14 1.81
C VAL A 221 11.03 15.27 3.05
N ALA A 222 9.79 15.09 3.51
CA ALA A 222 9.46 14.27 4.66
C ALA A 222 9.87 12.81 4.45
N MET A 223 9.60 12.24 3.27
CA MET A 223 9.98 10.87 2.95
C MET A 223 11.49 10.68 2.88
N SER A 224 12.21 11.65 2.29
CA SER A 224 13.67 11.60 2.21
C SER A 224 14.29 11.64 3.61
N LEU A 225 13.85 12.59 4.45
CA LEU A 225 14.29 12.70 5.85
C LEU A 225 13.98 11.44 6.64
N PHE A 226 12.80 10.87 6.46
CA PHE A 226 12.38 9.65 7.15
C PHE A 226 13.24 8.44 6.76
N VAL A 227 13.55 8.27 5.47
CA VAL A 227 14.45 7.20 5.00
C VAL A 227 15.85 7.39 5.58
N VAL A 228 16.39 8.60 5.57
CA VAL A 228 17.71 8.90 6.19
C VAL A 228 17.69 8.57 7.69
N ALA A 229 16.62 8.94 8.40
CA ALA A 229 16.49 8.67 9.83
C ALA A 229 16.41 7.16 10.14
N LEU A 230 15.68 6.39 9.33
CA LEU A 230 15.64 4.92 9.46
C LEU A 230 17.02 4.28 9.18
N LEU A 231 17.75 4.79 8.20
CA LEU A 231 19.11 4.32 7.89
C LEU A 231 20.08 4.62 9.03
N ALA A 232 20.05 5.84 9.57
CA ALA A 232 20.86 6.23 10.73
C ALA A 232 20.55 5.33 11.94
N ARG A 233 19.26 5.07 12.19
CA ARG A 233 18.80 4.16 13.24
C ARG A 233 19.28 2.72 13.01
N PHE A 234 19.17 2.21 11.80
CA PHE A 234 19.67 0.88 11.44
C PHE A 234 21.18 0.77 11.68
N LEU A 235 21.96 1.76 11.24
CA LEU A 235 23.42 1.81 11.46
C LEU A 235 23.78 1.92 12.94
N TRP A 236 22.97 2.64 13.73
CA TRP A 236 23.14 2.74 15.18
C TRP A 236 22.85 1.42 15.90
N GLN A 237 21.78 0.73 15.51
CA GLN A 237 21.42 -0.58 16.05
C GLN A 237 22.45 -1.66 15.65
N ARG A 238 23.08 -1.52 14.48
CA ARG A 238 24.18 -2.37 14.00
C ARG A 238 25.44 -2.30 14.86
N ARG A 239 25.63 -1.25 15.67
CA ARG A 239 26.76 -1.16 16.63
C ARG A 239 26.57 -2.04 17.88
N ARG A 240 25.44 -2.78 18.02
CA ARG A 240 25.08 -3.56 19.22
C ARG A 240 24.72 -5.04 19.01
N GLY A 241 25.08 -5.70 17.89
CA GLY A 241 24.83 -7.16 17.70
C GLY A 241 25.82 -7.85 16.73
N PRO A 242 26.00 -9.20 16.79
CA PRO A 242 27.11 -9.90 16.13
C PRO A 242 26.98 -9.98 14.60
N SER A 243 28.15 -10.20 13.99
CA SER A 243 28.59 -10.03 12.60
C SER A 243 27.81 -10.76 11.49
N MET A 244 27.72 -10.08 10.31
CA MET A 244 27.98 -10.51 8.90
C MET A 244 27.46 -9.39 7.94
N PRO A 245 27.73 -9.33 6.62
CA PRO A 245 28.88 -9.72 5.77
C PRO A 245 29.79 -8.50 5.45
N ASP A 246 30.83 -8.71 4.62
CA ASP A 246 31.95 -7.77 4.36
C ASP A 246 31.50 -6.33 3.98
N VAL A 247 32.07 -5.34 4.66
CA VAL A 247 31.73 -3.91 4.56
C VAL A 247 32.00 -3.38 3.16
N SER A 248 33.04 -3.91 2.50
CA SER A 248 33.39 -3.63 1.12
C SER A 248 32.25 -3.98 0.15
N TYR A 249 31.61 -5.14 0.35
CA TYR A 249 30.48 -5.62 -0.44
C TYR A 249 29.19 -4.82 -0.19
N LEU A 250 28.93 -4.42 1.06
CA LEU A 250 27.77 -3.59 1.40
C LEU A 250 27.89 -2.16 0.87
N LEU A 251 29.08 -1.57 0.94
CA LEU A 251 29.37 -0.25 0.36
C LEU A 251 29.34 -0.32 -1.18
N ALA A 252 29.85 -1.41 -1.78
CA ALA A 252 29.71 -1.65 -3.21
C ALA A 252 28.25 -1.85 -3.63
N ALA A 253 27.46 -2.62 -2.87
CA ALA A 253 26.03 -2.81 -3.15
C ALA A 253 25.22 -1.52 -2.95
N LEU A 254 25.56 -0.67 -1.97
CA LEU A 254 24.91 0.63 -1.78
C LEU A 254 25.32 1.65 -2.85
N ALA A 255 26.60 1.72 -3.21
CA ALA A 255 27.07 2.56 -4.30
C ALA A 255 26.50 2.09 -5.65
N VAL A 256 26.30 0.78 -5.81
CA VAL A 256 25.57 0.21 -6.94
C VAL A 256 24.08 0.50 -6.83
N ILE A 257 23.41 0.45 -5.69
CA ILE A 257 21.95 0.76 -5.60
C ILE A 257 21.69 2.26 -5.74
N MET A 258 22.49 3.12 -5.12
CA MET A 258 22.42 4.58 -5.31
C MET A 258 22.82 4.96 -6.73
N GLY A 259 23.90 4.36 -7.23
CA GLY A 259 24.36 4.47 -8.60
C GLY A 259 23.28 4.01 -9.57
N VAL A 260 22.67 2.84 -9.37
CA VAL A 260 21.58 2.25 -10.14
C VAL A 260 20.26 3.01 -9.96
N THR A 261 19.99 3.67 -8.84
CA THR A 261 18.83 4.58 -8.72
C THR A 261 19.05 5.87 -9.52
N PHE A 262 20.31 6.29 -9.63
CA PHE A 262 20.74 7.39 -10.49
C PHE A 262 20.90 6.97 -11.97
N LEU A 263 21.29 5.72 -12.27
CA LEU A 263 21.57 5.13 -13.59
C LEU A 263 20.36 4.40 -14.20
N LEU A 264 19.37 3.97 -13.40
CA LEU A 264 18.04 3.53 -13.87
C LEU A 264 17.23 4.71 -14.44
N ARG A 265 17.83 5.91 -14.47
CA ARG A 265 17.47 6.98 -15.39
C ARG A 265 18.04 6.81 -16.81
N ALA A 266 18.60 5.66 -17.19
CA ALA A 266 19.00 5.43 -18.58
C ALA A 266 18.75 4.02 -19.17
N VAL A 267 18.71 2.89 -18.44
CA VAL A 267 18.64 1.56 -19.11
C VAL A 267 17.83 0.52 -18.31
N PRO A 268 16.96 -0.30 -18.94
CA PRO A 268 15.93 -1.09 -18.26
C PRO A 268 16.42 -2.42 -17.63
N PHE A 269 15.79 -2.79 -16.51
CA PHE A 269 15.27 -4.14 -16.14
C PHE A 269 16.13 -5.43 -16.15
N ALA A 270 17.47 -5.39 -16.12
CA ALA A 270 18.25 -6.63 -16.14
C ALA A 270 18.86 -7.12 -14.80
N VAL A 271 19.00 -6.30 -13.75
CA VAL A 271 20.02 -6.59 -12.70
C VAL A 271 19.48 -6.86 -11.27
N ILE A 272 18.16 -6.86 -11.02
CA ILE A 272 17.60 -7.00 -9.64
C ILE A 272 17.34 -8.48 -9.26
N ALA A 273 18.32 -9.34 -9.49
CA ALA A 273 18.29 -10.76 -9.07
C ALA A 273 19.14 -11.08 -7.80
N PRO A 274 20.30 -10.44 -7.55
CA PRO A 274 21.18 -10.86 -6.45
C PRO A 274 20.76 -10.43 -5.04
N LEU A 275 19.85 -9.46 -4.88
CA LEU A 275 19.61 -8.79 -3.58
C LEU A 275 18.61 -9.51 -2.64
N ARG A 276 18.12 -10.69 -3.02
CA ARG A 276 17.03 -11.40 -2.32
C ARG A 276 17.39 -11.95 -0.93
N SER A 277 18.66 -11.99 -0.55
CA SER A 277 19.13 -12.64 0.69
C SER A 277 19.52 -11.69 1.83
N SER A 278 19.37 -10.36 1.67
CA SER A 278 19.85 -9.40 2.67
C SER A 278 18.85 -9.14 3.81
N ALA A 279 19.34 -9.14 5.05
CA ALA A 279 18.57 -8.80 6.25
C ALA A 279 18.09 -7.33 6.28
N LEU A 280 18.83 -6.41 5.64
CA LEU A 280 18.44 -5.00 5.52
C LEU A 280 17.18 -4.83 4.65
N VAL A 281 17.07 -5.62 3.60
CA VAL A 281 15.89 -5.65 2.72
C VAL A 281 14.66 -6.08 3.51
N HIS A 282 14.80 -7.11 4.34
CA HIS A 282 13.71 -7.57 5.20
C HIS A 282 13.36 -6.54 6.28
N TYR A 283 14.35 -5.84 6.85
CA TYR A 283 14.15 -4.79 7.85
C TYR A 283 13.50 -3.52 7.27
N LEU A 284 13.88 -3.08 6.07
CA LEU A 284 13.28 -1.89 5.45
C LEU A 284 11.87 -2.18 4.93
N GLY A 285 11.66 -3.30 4.24
CA GLY A 285 10.30 -3.71 3.81
C GLY A 285 9.32 -3.87 4.95
N ALA A 286 9.86 -4.22 6.12
CA ALA A 286 9.12 -4.29 7.35
C ALA A 286 8.60 -2.92 7.85
N HIS A 287 9.45 -1.89 7.90
CA HIS A 287 9.14 -0.65 8.61
C HIS A 287 8.68 0.50 7.69
N MET A 288 8.96 0.42 6.40
CA MET A 288 8.58 1.43 5.40
C MET A 288 7.06 1.66 5.31
N PRO A 289 6.18 0.64 5.33
CA PRO A 289 4.74 0.85 5.17
C PRO A 289 4.18 1.82 6.23
N VAL A 290 4.50 1.60 7.51
CA VAL A 290 4.03 2.44 8.64
C VAL A 290 4.35 3.93 8.40
N GLY A 291 5.61 4.22 8.09
CA GLY A 291 6.07 5.59 7.95
C GLY A 291 5.51 6.29 6.73
N ILE A 292 5.36 5.57 5.61
CA ILE A 292 4.72 6.12 4.40
C ILE A 292 3.26 6.48 4.72
N MET A 293 2.50 5.57 5.35
CA MET A 293 1.10 5.82 5.67
C MET A 293 0.92 7.01 6.61
N LEU A 294 1.79 7.16 7.61
CA LEU A 294 1.74 8.31 8.53
C LEU A 294 2.06 9.63 7.82
N ILE A 295 3.10 9.66 6.97
CA ILE A 295 3.47 10.86 6.21
C ILE A 295 2.34 11.26 5.25
N LEU A 296 1.70 10.28 4.62
CA LEU A 296 0.56 10.53 3.74
C LEU A 296 -0.65 11.08 4.49
N ALA A 297 -0.96 10.56 5.69
CA ALA A 297 -2.01 11.11 6.55
C ALA A 297 -1.73 12.57 6.96
N ILE A 298 -0.48 12.92 7.23
CA ILE A 298 -0.10 14.30 7.58
C ILE A 298 -0.16 15.20 6.35
N TYR A 299 0.28 14.72 5.20
CA TYR A 299 0.20 15.46 3.94
C TYR A 299 -1.22 15.87 3.58
N THR A 300 -2.20 15.02 3.85
CA THR A 300 -3.60 15.29 3.49
C THR A 300 -4.25 16.30 4.43
N LEU A 301 -3.73 16.42 5.66
CA LEU A 301 -4.11 17.48 6.60
C LEU A 301 -3.49 18.85 6.26
N ARG A 302 -2.57 18.96 5.30
CA ARG A 302 -1.87 20.22 4.99
C ARG A 302 -2.81 21.34 4.50
N GLY A 303 -3.97 20.97 3.96
CA GLY A 303 -4.99 21.88 3.45
C GLY A 303 -5.87 22.48 4.56
N VAL A 304 -5.82 21.93 5.77
CA VAL A 304 -6.55 22.45 6.93
C VAL A 304 -5.87 23.74 7.39
N SER A 305 -6.61 24.84 7.39
CA SER A 305 -6.10 26.12 7.91
C SER A 305 -5.86 26.02 9.42
N PHE A 306 -4.98 26.87 9.98
CA PHE A 306 -4.74 26.89 11.43
C PHE A 306 -5.88 27.57 12.22
N ALA A 307 -7.01 27.87 11.57
CA ALA A 307 -8.16 28.46 12.22
C ALA A 307 -8.89 27.40 13.08
N PRO A 308 -9.43 27.76 14.26
CA PRO A 308 -10.17 26.81 15.10
C PRO A 308 -11.33 26.13 14.36
N ALA A 309 -11.98 26.85 13.45
CA ALA A 309 -13.12 26.37 12.66
C ALA A 309 -12.79 25.19 11.73
N SER A 310 -11.54 25.01 11.32
CA SER A 310 -11.09 23.90 10.45
C SER A 310 -10.25 22.88 11.23
N LEU A 311 -9.50 23.34 12.23
CA LEU A 311 -8.60 22.50 13.03
C LEU A 311 -9.34 21.63 14.06
N VAL A 312 -10.41 22.15 14.67
CA VAL A 312 -11.24 21.41 15.65
C VAL A 312 -11.99 20.24 14.99
N PRO A 313 -12.70 20.43 13.85
CA PRO A 313 -13.30 19.31 13.12
C PRO A 313 -12.28 18.24 12.72
N ALA A 314 -11.12 18.64 12.18
CA ALA A 314 -10.09 17.72 11.73
C ALA A 314 -9.50 16.90 12.90
N ALA A 315 -9.20 17.55 14.03
CA ALA A 315 -8.66 16.88 15.21
C ALA A 315 -9.68 15.92 15.85
N ALA A 316 -10.94 16.34 15.96
CA ALA A 316 -12.01 15.51 16.51
C ALA A 316 -12.27 14.29 15.62
N ALA A 317 -12.36 14.48 14.30
CA ALA A 317 -12.51 13.41 13.34
C ALA A 317 -11.34 12.41 13.37
N LEU A 318 -10.10 12.92 13.48
CA LEU A 318 -8.90 12.09 13.63
C LEU A 318 -8.96 11.25 14.92
N ALA A 319 -9.35 11.85 16.04
CA ALA A 319 -9.51 11.16 17.30
C ALA A 319 -10.59 10.06 17.22
N VAL A 320 -11.72 10.34 16.57
CA VAL A 320 -12.80 9.37 16.35
C VAL A 320 -12.33 8.23 15.44
N THR A 321 -11.64 8.51 14.33
CA THR A 321 -11.06 7.47 13.46
C THR A 321 -10.14 6.55 14.26
N ILE A 322 -9.22 7.12 15.04
CA ILE A 322 -8.27 6.34 15.84
C ILE A 322 -9.03 5.54 16.90
N ALA A 323 -9.96 6.14 17.64
CA ALA A 323 -10.70 5.46 18.71
C ALA A 323 -11.56 4.30 18.18
N LEU A 324 -12.32 4.52 17.10
CA LEU A 324 -13.14 3.49 16.47
C LEU A 324 -12.29 2.35 15.94
N HIS A 325 -11.15 2.67 15.32
CA HIS A 325 -10.25 1.65 14.80
C HIS A 325 -9.57 0.87 15.91
N LEU A 326 -9.21 1.55 17.00
CA LEU A 326 -8.62 0.90 18.15
C LEU A 326 -9.60 -0.07 18.83
N TRP A 327 -10.88 0.30 18.88
CA TRP A 327 -11.94 -0.49 19.52
C TRP A 327 -12.40 -1.68 18.67
N ARG A 328 -12.72 -1.46 17.40
CA ARG A 328 -13.38 -2.44 16.53
C ARG A 328 -12.46 -3.09 15.51
N SER A 329 -11.27 -2.53 15.25
CA SER A 329 -10.33 -2.99 14.21
C SER A 329 -10.97 -3.16 12.82
N HIS A 330 -12.07 -2.42 12.56
CA HIS A 330 -12.78 -2.41 11.29
C HIS A 330 -12.45 -1.11 10.54
N ALA A 331 -11.63 -1.22 9.50
CA ALA A 331 -11.17 -0.08 8.72
C ALA A 331 -12.33 0.76 8.14
N LEU A 332 -13.33 0.11 7.54
CA LEU A 332 -14.48 0.82 6.94
C LEU A 332 -15.23 1.65 7.98
N LEU A 333 -15.54 1.06 9.15
CA LEU A 333 -16.28 1.75 10.20
C LEU A 333 -15.51 2.96 10.73
N SER A 334 -14.19 2.86 10.79
CA SER A 334 -13.32 3.94 11.27
C SER A 334 -13.18 5.07 10.24
N ILE A 335 -13.08 4.72 8.95
CA ILE A 335 -13.05 5.69 7.84
C ILE A 335 -14.39 6.41 7.75
N VAL A 336 -15.50 5.68 7.68
CA VAL A 336 -16.85 6.24 7.59
C VAL A 336 -17.16 7.07 8.83
N GLY A 337 -16.88 6.56 10.02
CA GLY A 337 -17.13 7.27 11.28
C GLY A 337 -16.33 8.56 11.42
N GLY A 338 -15.03 8.52 11.08
CA GLY A 338 -14.18 9.73 11.08
C GLY A 338 -14.64 10.76 10.06
N THR A 339 -14.90 10.33 8.82
CA THR A 339 -15.36 11.21 7.74
C THR A 339 -16.71 11.83 8.06
N ALA A 340 -17.68 11.04 8.54
CA ALA A 340 -18.98 11.56 8.95
C ALA A 340 -18.84 12.57 10.10
N THR A 341 -17.94 12.32 11.05
CA THR A 341 -17.65 13.27 12.14
C THR A 341 -17.10 14.58 11.59
N TYR A 342 -16.14 14.52 10.66
CA TYR A 342 -15.58 15.71 10.02
C TYR A 342 -16.66 16.50 9.28
N MET A 343 -17.47 15.82 8.45
CA MET A 343 -18.52 16.46 7.66
C MET A 343 -19.61 17.12 8.53
N VAL A 344 -20.01 16.49 9.64
CA VAL A 344 -20.99 17.08 10.56
C VAL A 344 -20.40 18.31 11.24
N LEU A 345 -19.19 18.21 11.80
CA LEU A 345 -18.58 19.33 12.51
C LEU A 345 -18.26 20.49 11.57
N ALA A 346 -17.63 20.22 10.43
CA ALA A 346 -17.20 21.24 9.48
C ALA A 346 -18.38 21.99 8.85
N ASN A 347 -19.48 21.28 8.52
CA ASN A 347 -20.59 21.91 7.78
C ASN A 347 -21.75 22.39 8.68
N TRP A 348 -21.98 21.77 9.84
CA TRP A 348 -23.17 22.08 10.67
C TRP A 348 -22.83 22.82 11.97
N VAL A 349 -21.58 22.72 12.46
CA VAL A 349 -21.16 23.35 13.72
C VAL A 349 -20.27 24.57 13.48
N PHE A 350 -19.40 24.49 12.47
CA PHE A 350 -18.44 25.55 12.14
C PHE A 350 -18.64 26.13 10.72
N GLY A 351 -19.71 25.72 10.03
CA GLY A 351 -20.03 26.07 8.64
C GLY A 351 -20.66 27.44 8.46
#